data_AF-A0A3B7MGT0-F1
#
_entry.id   AF-A0A3B7MGT0-F1
#
_cell.length_a   1.000
_cell.length_b   1.000
_cell.length_c   1.000
_cell.angle_alpha   90.00
_cell.angle_beta   90.00
_cell.angle_gamma   90.00
#
_symmetry.space_group_name_H-M   'P 1'
#
loop_
_entity.id
_entity.type
_entity.pdbx_description
1 polymer ?
#
loop_
_entity_poly.entity_id
_entity_poly.type
_entity_poly.pdbx_seq_one_letter_code
_entity_poly.pdbx_strand_id
1 'polypeptide(L)'
;MAHIGNNAAIQAADRLLRQYGFDLDGSSVEVILDRWLRHFPPRWIRLALIEALYLGRYKAISVEQILELWQRREQPIYHFNSEFEAIICQSLPISVPEPASPRLAETPSNTGISEFHPDLGSDPFVSKLTSIVRQWQSQDFLVEQGDRSS
;
A
#
# COMPACT_ATOMS: atom_id res chain seq x y z
N MET A 1 -27.97 -21.15 -1.37
CA MET A 1 -26.61 -21.18 -1.99
C MET A 1 -25.84 -19.84 -1.90
N ALA A 2 -26.38 -18.74 -1.37
CA ALA A 2 -25.69 -17.44 -1.31
C ALA A 2 -24.64 -17.28 -0.18
N HIS A 3 -24.67 -18.12 0.85
CA HIS A 3 -23.79 -17.97 2.03
C HIS A 3 -22.32 -18.33 1.77
N ILE A 4 -22.04 -19.23 0.80
CA ILE A 4 -20.67 -19.65 0.45
C ILE A 4 -19.88 -18.52 -0.23
N GLY A 5 -20.52 -17.80 -1.15
CA GLY A 5 -19.89 -16.66 -1.83
C GLY A 5 -19.58 -15.50 -0.87
N ASN A 6 -20.44 -15.26 0.12
CA ASN A 6 -20.25 -14.20 1.10
C ASN A 6 -19.08 -14.52 2.05
N ASN A 7 -18.98 -15.75 2.57
CA ASN A 7 -17.87 -16.15 3.44
C ASN A 7 -16.52 -16.08 2.71
N ALA A 8 -16.47 -16.52 1.45
CA ALA A 8 -15.26 -16.42 0.63
C ALA A 8 -14.84 -14.95 0.40
N ALA A 9 -15.79 -14.04 0.21
CA ALA A 9 -15.50 -12.62 0.06
C ALA A 9 -14.97 -11.99 1.35
N ILE A 10 -15.50 -12.37 2.52
CA ILE A 10 -15.02 -11.92 3.83
C ILE A 10 -13.58 -12.39 4.05
N GLN A 11 -13.30 -13.68 3.80
CA GLN A 11 -11.95 -14.24 3.94
C GLN A 11 -10.95 -13.57 2.99
N ALA A 12 -11.37 -13.29 1.75
CA ALA A 12 -10.54 -12.56 0.80
C ALA A 12 -10.24 -11.13 1.30
N ALA A 13 -11.24 -10.44 1.84
CA ALA A 13 -11.06 -9.08 2.35
C ALA A 13 -10.12 -9.02 3.57
N ASP A 14 -10.27 -9.94 4.54
CA ASP A 14 -9.33 -10.06 5.68
C ASP A 14 -7.90 -10.31 5.19
N ARG A 15 -7.72 -11.25 4.26
CA ARG A 15 -6.42 -11.58 3.68
C ARG A 15 -5.80 -10.39 2.95
N LEU A 16 -6.57 -9.66 2.15
CA LEU A 16 -6.10 -8.48 1.40
C LEU A 16 -5.60 -7.38 2.35
N LEU A 17 -6.36 -7.07 3.41
CA LEU A 17 -5.99 -6.05 4.38
C LEU A 17 -4.66 -6.38 5.07
N ARG A 18 -4.45 -7.65 5.43
CA ARG A 18 -3.23 -8.12 6.10
C ARG A 18 -2.03 -8.23 5.15
N GLN A 19 -2.22 -8.87 4.00
CA GLN A 19 -1.14 -9.16 3.05
C GLN A 19 -0.54 -7.87 2.46
N TYR A 20 -1.37 -6.86 2.21
CA TYR A 20 -0.94 -5.61 1.61
C TYR A 20 -0.69 -4.48 2.62
N GLY A 21 -0.81 -4.77 3.93
CA GLY A 21 -0.47 -3.84 5.00
C GLY A 21 -1.26 -2.54 4.93
N PHE A 22 -2.59 -2.62 4.82
CA PHE A 22 -3.42 -1.43 4.80
C PHE A 22 -3.22 -0.58 6.06
N ASP A 23 -3.17 0.74 5.89
CA ASP A 23 -3.21 1.72 6.96
C ASP A 23 -4.66 1.82 7.49
N LEU A 24 -4.85 1.26 8.68
CA LEU A 24 -6.14 1.17 9.36
C LEU A 24 -6.35 2.26 10.42
N ASP A 25 -5.52 3.31 10.43
CA ASP A 25 -5.62 4.41 11.40
C ASP A 25 -5.62 3.92 12.87
N GLY A 26 -4.73 2.96 13.17
CA GLY A 26 -4.61 2.35 14.50
C GLY A 26 -5.70 1.32 14.86
N SER A 27 -6.66 1.06 13.98
CA SER A 27 -7.69 0.03 14.19
C SER A 27 -7.21 -1.36 13.78
N SER A 28 -7.83 -2.42 14.31
CA SER A 28 -7.56 -3.79 13.85
C SER A 28 -8.35 -4.12 12.57
N VAL A 29 -7.88 -5.14 11.84
CA VAL A 29 -8.54 -5.62 10.62
C VAL A 29 -9.98 -6.05 10.92
N GLU A 30 -10.20 -6.74 12.04
CA GLU A 30 -11.51 -7.24 12.46
C GLU A 30 -12.49 -6.09 12.70
N VAL A 31 -12.05 -5.02 13.36
CA VAL A 31 -12.90 -3.84 13.65
C VAL A 31 -13.30 -3.12 12.36
N ILE A 32 -12.36 -2.95 11.43
CA ILE A 32 -12.64 -2.31 10.13
C ILE A 32 -13.59 -3.17 9.29
N LEU A 33 -13.32 -4.48 9.22
CA LEU A 33 -14.12 -5.40 8.45
C LEU A 33 -15.56 -5.49 8.99
N ASP A 34 -15.70 -5.62 10.31
CA ASP A 34 -17.00 -5.66 10.99
C ASP A 34 -17.78 -4.34 10.79
N ARG A 35 -17.09 -3.19 10.80
CA ARG A 35 -17.70 -1.90 10.45
C ARG A 35 -18.25 -1.90 9.02
N TRP A 36 -17.45 -2.29 8.03
CA TRP A 36 -17.91 -2.31 6.65
C TRP A 36 -19.02 -3.33 6.42
N LEU A 37 -18.96 -4.50 7.05
CA LEU A 37 -19.96 -5.56 6.90
C LEU A 37 -21.35 -5.19 7.44
N ARG A 38 -21.44 -4.22 8.36
CA ARG A 38 -22.73 -3.67 8.81
C ARG A 38 -23.44 -2.84 7.75
N HIS A 39 -22.70 -2.25 6.82
CA HIS A 39 -23.23 -1.26 5.87
C HIS A 39 -23.17 -1.72 4.42
N PHE A 40 -22.24 -2.62 4.09
CA PHE A 40 -21.93 -3.00 2.72
C PHE A 40 -21.93 -4.51 2.53
N PRO A 41 -22.37 -5.00 1.35
CA PRO A 41 -22.27 -6.42 1.02
C PRO A 41 -20.81 -6.91 1.02
N PRO A 42 -20.50 -8.13 1.49
CA PRO A 42 -19.14 -8.66 1.52
C PRO A 42 -18.43 -8.62 0.16
N ARG A 43 -19.18 -8.87 -0.91
CA ARG A 43 -18.65 -8.82 -2.29
C ARG A 43 -18.19 -7.41 -2.66
N TRP A 44 -18.91 -6.37 -2.24
CA TRP A 44 -18.53 -5.00 -2.51
C TRP A 44 -17.25 -4.63 -1.78
N ILE A 45 -17.10 -5.06 -0.53
CA ILE A 45 -15.89 -4.84 0.27
C ILE A 45 -14.67 -5.43 -0.43
N ARG A 46 -14.76 -6.70 -0.88
CA ARG A 46 -13.69 -7.34 -1.66
C ARG A 46 -13.35 -6.53 -2.91
N LEU A 47 -14.36 -6.15 -3.71
CA LEU A 47 -14.13 -5.39 -4.94
C LEU A 47 -13.50 -4.02 -4.67
N ALA A 48 -13.93 -3.33 -3.62
CA ALA A 48 -13.42 -2.00 -3.25
C ALA A 48 -11.97 -2.08 -2.78
N LEU A 49 -11.59 -3.14 -2.07
CA LEU A 49 -10.19 -3.38 -1.69
C LEU A 49 -9.30 -3.59 -2.91
N ILE A 50 -9.75 -4.39 -3.88
CA ILE A 50 -9.00 -4.61 -5.12
C ILE A 50 -8.90 -3.31 -5.94
N GLU A 51 -9.97 -2.53 -6.03
CA GLU A 51 -9.95 -1.22 -6.69
C GLU A 51 -8.99 -0.24 -5.99
N ALA A 52 -8.99 -0.20 -4.65
CA ALA A 52 -8.06 0.63 -3.90
C ALA A 52 -6.60 0.26 -4.19
N LEU A 53 -6.29 -1.05 -4.22
CA LEU A 53 -4.96 -1.55 -4.60
C LEU A 53 -4.60 -1.19 -6.05
N TYR A 54 -5.55 -1.31 -6.97
CA TYR A 54 -5.36 -0.90 -8.37
C TYR A 54 -5.03 0.59 -8.50
N LEU A 55 -5.63 1.43 -7.66
CA LEU A 55 -5.36 2.87 -7.58
C LEU A 55 -4.12 3.22 -6.71
N GLY A 56 -3.41 2.23 -6.17
CA GLY A 56 -2.25 2.44 -5.29
C GLY A 56 -2.59 3.03 -3.92
N ARG A 57 -3.83 2.88 -3.45
CA ARG A 57 -4.33 3.42 -2.18
C ARG A 57 -4.40 2.33 -1.12
N TYR A 58 -3.63 2.52 -0.04
CA TYR A 58 -3.52 1.56 1.05
C TYR A 58 -4.22 2.01 2.34
N LYS A 59 -4.95 3.13 2.33
CA LYS A 59 -5.65 3.62 3.54
C LYS A 59 -7.07 3.07 3.60
N ALA A 60 -7.52 2.61 4.78
CA ALA A 60 -8.88 2.14 5.00
C ALA A 60 -9.94 3.18 4.59
N ILE A 61 -9.71 4.47 4.88
CA ILE A 61 -10.60 5.56 4.48
C ILE A 61 -10.79 5.64 2.95
N SER A 62 -9.78 5.25 2.16
CA SER A 62 -9.90 5.24 0.69
C SER A 62 -10.84 4.13 0.21
N VAL A 63 -10.85 2.97 0.89
CA VAL A 63 -11.76 1.86 0.59
C VAL A 63 -13.20 2.26 0.94
N GLU A 64 -13.38 2.91 2.09
CA GLU A 64 -14.69 3.40 2.54
C GLU A 64 -15.28 4.43 1.57
N GLN A 65 -14.48 5.38 1.09
CA GLN A 65 -14.89 6.33 0.05
C GLN A 65 -15.34 5.66 -1.25
N ILE A 66 -14.65 4.60 -1.68
CA ILE A 66 -15.06 3.81 -2.85
C ILE A 66 -16.41 3.12 -2.60
N LEU A 67 -16.58 2.51 -1.42
CA LEU A 67 -17.81 1.85 -1.01
C LEU A 67 -19.00 2.82 -0.95
N GLU A 68 -18.82 4.00 -0.36
CA GLU A 68 -19.83 5.05 -0.31
C GLU A 68 -20.22 5.54 -1.71
N LEU A 69 -19.23 5.72 -2.60
CA LEU A 69 -19.48 6.12 -3.97
C LEU A 69 -20.33 5.07 -4.70
N TRP A 70 -20.02 3.79 -4.54
CA TRP A 70 -20.79 2.70 -5.13
C TRP A 70 -22.18 2.59 -4.51
N GLN A 71 -22.33 2.85 -3.21
CA GLN A 71 -23.63 2.84 -2.54
C GLN A 71 -24.54 3.94 -3.08
N ARG A 72 -24.01 5.15 -3.29
CA ARG A 72 -24.75 6.26 -3.90
C ARG A 72 -25.18 5.98 -5.34
N ARG A 73 -24.44 5.13 -6.05
CA ARG A 73 -24.74 4.71 -7.43
C ARG A 73 -25.52 3.39 -7.49
N GLU A 74 -25.79 2.76 -6.35
CA GLU A 74 -26.42 1.45 -6.21
C GLU A 74 -25.72 0.29 -6.95
N GLN A 75 -24.49 0.49 -7.43
CA GLN A 75 -23.73 -0.53 -8.14
C GLN A 75 -22.21 -0.37 -7.96
N PRO A 76 -21.45 -1.48 -7.92
CA PRO A 76 -20.00 -1.44 -7.94
C PRO A 76 -19.48 -1.05 -9.33
N ILE A 77 -18.52 -0.12 -9.37
CA ILE A 77 -17.86 0.33 -10.60
C ILE A 77 -16.35 0.30 -10.37
N TYR A 78 -15.67 -0.62 -11.04
CA TYR A 78 -14.24 -0.88 -10.87
C TYR A 78 -13.53 -0.90 -12.22
N HIS A 79 -12.24 -0.60 -12.22
CA HIS A 79 -11.41 -0.50 -13.43
C HIS A 79 -10.36 -1.61 -13.53
N PHE A 80 -10.11 -2.35 -12.45
CA PHE A 80 -9.17 -3.45 -12.48
C PHE A 80 -9.61 -4.56 -13.46
N ASN A 81 -8.65 -5.20 -14.11
CA ASN A 81 -8.90 -6.34 -15.00
C ASN A 81 -8.76 -7.68 -14.25
N SER A 82 -9.19 -8.78 -14.88
CA SER A 82 -9.16 -10.12 -14.27
C SER A 82 -7.74 -10.63 -14.00
N GLU A 83 -6.75 -10.19 -14.76
CA GLU A 83 -5.34 -10.54 -14.56
C GLU A 83 -4.80 -9.91 -13.26
N PHE A 84 -5.10 -8.64 -13.03
CA PHE A 84 -4.76 -7.94 -11.80
C PHE A 84 -5.43 -8.60 -10.60
N GLU A 85 -6.73 -8.88 -10.69
CA GLU A 85 -7.44 -9.62 -9.64
C GLU A 85 -6.78 -10.97 -9.36
N ALA A 86 -6.37 -11.70 -10.40
CA ALA A 86 -5.68 -12.97 -10.26
C ALA A 86 -4.33 -12.80 -9.55
N ILE A 87 -3.49 -11.82 -9.93
CA ILE A 87 -2.20 -11.56 -9.28
C ILE A 87 -2.37 -11.21 -7.80
N ILE A 88 -3.35 -10.36 -7.49
CA ILE A 88 -3.57 -9.87 -6.12
C ILE A 88 -4.20 -10.96 -5.23
N CYS A 89 -5.12 -11.75 -5.78
CA CYS A 89 -5.78 -12.84 -5.04
C CYS A 89 -4.93 -14.11 -4.97
N GLN A 90 -4.05 -14.35 -5.95
CA GLN A 90 -3.06 -15.41 -5.89
C GLN A 90 -2.17 -15.13 -4.69
N SER A 91 -2.17 -16.06 -3.74
CA SER A 91 -1.07 -16.17 -2.79
C SER A 91 0.18 -16.22 -3.63
N LEU A 92 1.04 -15.20 -3.52
CA LEU A 92 2.42 -15.34 -3.99
C LEU A 92 2.87 -16.73 -3.53
N PRO A 93 3.22 -17.64 -4.45
CA PRO A 93 3.70 -18.94 -4.03
C PRO A 93 4.91 -18.68 -3.16
N ILE A 94 4.85 -19.24 -1.94
CA ILE A 94 6.00 -19.57 -1.12
C ILE A 94 7.11 -20.01 -2.06
N SER A 95 8.25 -19.31 -1.97
CA SER A 95 9.54 -19.62 -2.57
C SER A 95 9.50 -20.79 -3.57
N VAL A 96 9.42 -20.49 -4.87
CA VAL A 96 9.76 -21.48 -5.88
C VAL A 96 11.21 -21.89 -5.61
N PRO A 97 11.51 -23.16 -5.25
CA PRO A 97 12.88 -23.63 -5.27
C PRO A 97 13.28 -23.59 -6.74
N GLU A 98 14.20 -22.69 -7.06
CA GLU A 98 14.93 -22.65 -8.31
C GLU A 98 15.33 -24.08 -8.68
N PRO A 99 14.83 -24.66 -9.80
CA PRO A 99 15.34 -25.94 -10.25
C PRO A 99 16.79 -25.72 -10.62
N ALA A 100 17.67 -26.21 -9.75
CA ALA A 100 19.10 -26.20 -9.92
C ALA A 100 19.46 -26.64 -11.34
N SER A 101 19.79 -25.67 -12.20
CA SER A 101 20.45 -25.94 -13.46
C SER A 101 21.82 -26.56 -13.13
N PRO A 102 22.25 -27.62 -13.83
CA PRO A 102 23.54 -28.23 -13.56
C PRO A 102 24.64 -27.19 -13.75
N ARG A 103 25.32 -26.87 -12.65
CA ARG A 103 26.60 -26.15 -12.66
C ARG A 103 27.52 -26.79 -13.70
N LEU A 104 27.86 -26.03 -14.73
CA LEU A 104 29.20 -26.08 -15.26
C LEU A 104 29.97 -24.94 -14.57
N ALA A 105 31.10 -25.32 -13.97
CA ALA A 105 32.09 -24.41 -13.41
C ALA A 105 32.29 -23.22 -14.35
N GLU A 106 32.29 -21.98 -13.85
CA GLU A 106 33.53 -21.30 -13.52
C GLU A 106 33.25 -20.09 -12.60
N THR A 107 33.99 -19.99 -11.51
CA THR A 107 34.14 -18.77 -10.69
C THR A 107 34.97 -17.73 -11.45
N PRO A 108 34.65 -16.43 -11.35
CA PRO A 108 35.22 -15.66 -10.24
C PRO A 108 34.19 -14.82 -9.48
N SER A 109 34.33 -14.84 -8.15
CA SER A 109 33.90 -13.84 -7.16
C SER A 109 32.96 -12.73 -7.65
N ASN A 110 31.65 -12.90 -7.45
CA ASN A 110 30.74 -11.76 -7.46
C ASN A 110 30.77 -11.12 -6.06
N THR A 111 31.70 -10.18 -5.91
CA THR A 111 31.84 -9.31 -4.75
C THR A 111 30.48 -8.73 -4.39
N GLY A 112 30.16 -8.71 -3.10
CA GLY A 112 28.88 -8.26 -2.57
C GLY A 112 28.43 -6.93 -3.16
N ILE A 113 27.11 -6.73 -3.19
CA ILE A 113 26.42 -5.47 -3.45
C ILE A 113 27.36 -4.32 -3.11
N SER A 114 27.87 -3.60 -4.12
CA SER A 114 28.75 -2.46 -3.86
C SER A 114 28.05 -1.55 -2.87
N GLU A 115 28.65 -1.43 -1.69
CA GLU A 115 28.17 -0.57 -0.63
C GLU A 115 28.10 0.85 -1.21
N PHE A 116 26.93 1.46 -1.09
CA PHE A 116 26.67 2.78 -1.63
C PHE A 116 27.51 3.80 -0.85
N HIS A 117 28.67 4.16 -1.42
CA HIS A 117 29.48 5.28 -0.99
C HIS A 117 29.15 6.48 -1.89
N PRO A 118 28.15 7.31 -1.55
CA PRO A 118 27.94 8.56 -2.26
C PRO A 118 29.18 9.43 -2.01
N ASP A 119 29.86 9.84 -3.08
CA ASP A 119 30.88 10.86 -2.99
C ASP A 119 30.19 12.21 -2.71
N LEU A 120 29.97 12.44 -1.41
CA LEU A 120 29.24 13.58 -0.85
C LEU A 120 29.97 14.93 -1.04
N GLY A 121 31.14 14.93 -1.67
CA GLY A 121 32.01 16.11 -1.76
C GLY A 121 31.58 17.18 -2.76
N SER A 122 30.87 16.83 -3.84
CA SER A 122 30.60 17.83 -4.90
C SER A 122 29.36 17.60 -5.74
N ASP A 123 28.41 16.76 -5.32
CA ASP A 123 27.20 16.58 -6.12
C ASP A 123 26.27 17.82 -6.01
N PRO A 124 26.00 18.54 -7.12
CA PRO A 124 25.09 19.67 -7.14
C PRO A 124 23.67 19.27 -6.69
N PHE A 125 23.28 18.00 -6.87
CA PHE A 125 22.01 17.47 -6.39
C PHE A 125 21.96 17.42 -4.85
N VAL A 126 23.01 16.93 -4.19
CA VAL A 126 23.10 16.88 -2.72
C VAL A 126 23.16 18.30 -2.13
N SER A 127 23.86 19.21 -2.80
CA SER A 127 23.91 20.63 -2.42
C SER A 127 22.52 21.28 -2.49
N LYS A 128 21.75 20.95 -3.54
CA LYS A 128 20.37 21.42 -3.71
C LYS A 128 19.45 20.86 -2.62
N LEU A 129 19.56 19.55 -2.30
CA LEU A 129 18.79 18.93 -1.22
C LEU A 129 19.10 19.58 0.14
N THR A 130 20.39 19.78 0.46
CA THR A 130 20.81 20.39 1.72
C THR A 130 20.32 21.85 1.83
N SER A 131 20.29 22.58 0.70
CA SER A 131 19.75 23.94 0.64
C SER A 131 18.24 23.97 0.92
N ILE A 132 17.48 23.01 0.38
CA ILE A 132 16.03 22.88 0.63
C ILE A 132 15.77 22.57 2.11
N VAL A 133 16.52 21.63 2.70
CA VAL A 133 16.39 21.28 4.12
C VAL A 133 16.68 22.48 5.03
N ARG A 134 17.73 23.26 4.74
CA ARG A 134 18.03 24.51 5.47
C ARG A 134 16.95 25.56 5.31
N GLN A 135 16.36 25.69 4.14
CA GLN A 135 15.29 26.65 3.88
C GLN A 135 14.03 26.33 4.70
N TRP A 136 13.70 25.04 4.86
CA TRP A 136 12.58 24.61 5.71
C TRP A 136 12.84 24.88 7.20
N GLN A 137 14.07 24.66 7.68
CA GLN A 137 14.44 24.98 9.08
C GLN A 137 14.37 26.47 9.40
N SER A 138 14.59 27.36 8.43
CA SER A 138 14.44 28.81 8.63
C SER A 138 12.96 29.27 8.64
N GLN A 139 12.02 28.49 8.09
CA GLN A 139 10.60 28.84 8.12
C GLN A 139 9.93 28.53 9.46
N ASP A 140 10.44 27.58 10.25
CA ASP A 140 9.91 27.26 11.58
C ASP A 140 10.27 28.31 12.66
N PHE A 141 11.18 29.26 12.40
CA PHE A 141 11.62 30.24 13.41
C PHE A 141 10.90 31.60 13.37
N LEU A 142 9.97 31.83 12.43
CA LEU A 142 9.26 33.13 12.29
C LEU A 142 7.82 33.15 12.82
N VAL A 143 7.34 32.08 13.46
CA VAL A 143 5.97 32.03 14.02
C VAL A 143 5.90 32.42 15.51
N GLU A 144 7.02 32.78 16.16
CA GLU A 144 7.03 33.05 17.62
C GLU A 144 7.39 34.48 18.07
N GLN A 145 7.36 35.49 17.18
CA GLN A 145 7.62 36.90 17.55
C GLN A 145 6.53 37.85 17.06
N GLY A 146 5.27 37.51 17.36
CA GLY A 146 4.10 38.31 16.98
C GLY A 146 3.04 38.49 18.07
N ASP A 147 3.32 38.13 19.32
CA ASP A 147 2.38 38.31 20.43
C ASP A 147 3.08 38.85 21.69
N ARG A 148 3.48 40.12 21.64
CA ARG A 148 3.74 40.96 22.81
C ARG A 148 3.81 42.43 22.38
N SER A 149 2.67 43.10 22.44
CA SER A 149 2.58 44.54 22.72
C SER A 149 1.20 44.81 23.30
N SER A 150 1.19 45.06 24.60
CA SER A 150 0.12 45.78 25.30
C SER A 150 0.13 47.26 24.93
#